data_AF-A0A7D5PGE6-F1
#
_entry.id   AF-A0A7D5PGE6-F1
#
_cell.length_a   1.000
_cell.length_b   1.000
_cell.length_c   1.000
_cell.angle_alpha   90.00
_cell.angle_beta   90.00
_cell.angle_gamma   90.00
#
_symmetry.space_group_name_H-M   'P 1'
#
loop_
_entity.id
_entity.type
_entity.pdbx_description
1 polymer ?
#
loop_
_entity_poly.entity_id
_entity_poly.type
_entity_poly.pdbx_seq_one_letter_code
_entity_poly.pdbx_strand_id
1 'polypeptide(L)'
;MERSIEDELCGWRRRSGGAGPVTGHAECHETVDPATRQELLVEHGHRCQGCGRCGPEAGGLATLHVHHLTRDPDGMDEHDPENLTVLCRACHSWQHQQTTEDDVPVELTEEDLTVLLPQDVEILRILSESGPATTGDVAAALSADLTMTAVRERLWVVMGLDNLVSSRDRQVIDQDADTGEWGLAGQIEQSSRGRIPSDAQLLWQRVEDELVRQALDRGCDRSAVMSVLDLSRRSTFYKEKRGRAYDFPLDAMDRRGGRPRVETDGDERSDGATPSDGPDASDAQQQLDAVADGSGERVDAGQGLDGDAVEPDDGQDEQSAAGNGSDPEAHLEDAITALQALETVL
;
A
#
# COMPACT_ATOMS: atom_id res chain seq x y z
N MET A 1 1.49 -61.02 -37.40
CA MET A 1 0.48 -61.20 -36.35
C MET A 1 0.79 -60.16 -35.30
N GLU A 2 0.30 -58.93 -35.41
CA GLU A 2 -1.01 -58.37 -34.97
C GLU A 2 -0.61 -57.22 -34.00
N ARG A 3 -0.54 -55.94 -34.39
CA ARG A 3 -1.57 -54.87 -34.52
C ARG A 3 -2.42 -54.55 -33.26
N SER A 4 -2.34 -53.27 -32.84
CA SER A 4 -3.28 -52.34 -32.14
C SER A 4 -2.49 -51.53 -31.10
N ILE A 5 -2.31 -50.19 -31.07
CA ILE A 5 -3.02 -48.94 -31.45
C ILE A 5 -4.43 -48.79 -30.82
N GLU A 6 -4.64 -47.57 -30.26
CA GLU A 6 -5.86 -46.88 -29.80
C GLU A 6 -6.25 -47.17 -28.34
N ASP A 7 -6.74 -46.26 -27.48
CA ASP A 7 -7.03 -44.81 -27.45
C ASP A 7 -7.46 -44.54 -25.97
N GLU A 8 -7.04 -43.47 -25.31
CA GLU A 8 -7.78 -42.21 -25.12
C GLU A 8 -8.97 -42.25 -24.11
N LEU A 9 -9.07 -41.18 -23.30
CA LEU A 9 -10.25 -40.60 -22.63
C LEU A 9 -10.64 -41.00 -21.19
N CYS A 10 -10.34 -40.06 -20.28
CA CYS A 10 -11.31 -39.23 -19.55
C CYS A 10 -12.56 -39.90 -18.92
N GLY A 11 -12.57 -40.01 -17.59
CA GLY A 11 -13.74 -40.37 -16.78
C GLY A 11 -13.82 -39.52 -15.51
N TRP A 12 -14.53 -38.40 -15.61
CA TRP A 12 -14.84 -37.43 -14.55
C TRP A 12 -15.93 -37.92 -13.56
N ARG A 13 -15.85 -37.44 -12.29
CA ARG A 13 -16.92 -37.23 -11.26
C ARG A 13 -17.32 -38.44 -10.38
N ARG A 14 -17.60 -38.34 -9.07
CA ARG A 14 -17.84 -37.19 -8.15
C ARG A 14 -17.88 -37.63 -6.65
N ARG A 15 -17.48 -36.69 -5.76
CA ARG A 15 -18.10 -36.26 -4.46
C ARG A 15 -17.98 -37.19 -3.22
N SER A 16 -17.82 -36.70 -1.98
CA SER A 16 -17.76 -35.34 -1.42
C SER A 16 -17.49 -35.36 0.10
N GLY A 17 -16.94 -34.26 0.62
CA GLY A 17 -16.98 -33.81 2.03
C GLY A 17 -15.64 -33.18 2.40
N GLY A 18 -15.46 -31.91 2.72
CA GLY A 18 -16.36 -30.85 3.19
C GLY A 18 -15.63 -30.15 4.34
N ALA A 19 -14.94 -29.05 4.08
CA ALA A 19 -14.37 -28.15 5.09
C ALA A 19 -14.34 -26.73 4.50
N GLY A 20 -14.76 -25.75 5.31
CA GLY A 20 -15.03 -24.35 4.91
C GLY A 20 -13.79 -23.53 4.53
N PRO A 21 -13.98 -22.24 4.21
CA PRO A 21 -12.90 -21.39 3.73
C PRO A 21 -11.91 -21.14 4.87
N VAL A 22 -10.74 -21.76 4.75
CA VAL A 22 -9.60 -21.46 5.60
C VAL A 22 -9.14 -20.06 5.23
N THR A 23 -9.16 -19.17 6.22
CA THR A 23 -8.69 -17.78 6.16
C THR A 23 -7.29 -17.71 5.54
N GLY A 24 -7.13 -16.86 4.52
CA GLY A 24 -5.91 -16.64 3.74
C GLY A 24 -4.75 -16.04 4.54
N HIS A 25 -4.17 -16.85 5.42
CA HIS A 25 -2.90 -16.58 6.11
C HIS A 25 -1.86 -17.69 5.88
N ALA A 26 -2.20 -18.73 5.12
CA ALA A 26 -1.40 -19.95 4.99
C ALA A 26 -0.48 -20.00 3.74
N GLU A 27 -0.61 -19.06 2.79
CA GLU A 27 0.13 -19.08 1.51
C GLU A 27 1.37 -18.17 1.52
N CYS A 28 2.01 -18.00 2.68
CA CYS A 28 3.33 -17.35 2.78
C CYS A 28 4.42 -18.35 3.24
N HIS A 29 4.23 -19.63 2.93
CA HIS A 29 5.16 -20.73 3.18
C HIS A 29 5.65 -21.25 1.84
N GLU A 30 6.55 -20.50 1.21
CA GLU A 30 7.28 -21.00 0.05
C GLU A 30 8.16 -22.18 0.52
N THR A 31 7.73 -23.37 0.13
CA THR A 31 8.47 -24.65 -0.06
C THR A 31 9.37 -25.25 1.03
N VAL A 32 9.71 -24.58 2.13
CA VAL A 32 10.48 -25.18 3.23
C VAL A 32 9.56 -26.01 4.14
N ASP A 33 9.95 -27.24 4.48
CA ASP A 33 9.13 -28.10 5.32
C ASP A 33 9.00 -27.56 6.76
N PRO A 34 7.89 -27.86 7.46
CA PRO A 34 7.65 -27.30 8.79
C PRO A 34 8.69 -27.70 9.86
N ALA A 35 9.36 -28.85 9.73
CA ALA A 35 10.34 -29.29 10.72
C ALA A 35 11.63 -28.46 10.60
N THR A 36 12.16 -28.31 9.38
CA THR A 36 13.32 -27.46 9.09
C THR A 36 13.06 -26.01 9.50
N ARG A 37 11.84 -25.51 9.27
CA ARG A 37 11.45 -24.17 9.72
C ARG A 37 11.53 -24.03 11.25
N GLN A 38 11.01 -25.01 11.99
CA GLN A 38 11.01 -24.96 13.45
C GLN A 38 12.44 -25.05 14.01
N GLU A 39 13.30 -25.88 13.40
CA GLU A 39 14.70 -26.01 13.77
C GLU A 39 15.44 -24.68 13.61
N LEU A 40 15.30 -24.01 12.46
CA LEU A 40 15.90 -22.68 12.24
C LEU A 40 15.36 -21.62 13.20
N LEU A 41 14.06 -21.63 13.51
CA LEU A 41 13.49 -20.70 14.49
C LEU A 41 14.12 -20.90 15.87
N VAL A 42 14.34 -22.14 16.30
CA VAL A 42 14.99 -22.45 17.58
C VAL A 42 16.46 -22.07 17.56
N GLU A 43 17.18 -22.42 16.50
CA GLU A 43 18.60 -22.11 16.33
C GLU A 43 18.86 -20.58 16.38
N HIS A 44 18.02 -19.81 15.68
CA HIS A 44 18.09 -18.35 15.67
C HIS A 44 17.40 -17.69 16.87
N GLY A 45 17.02 -18.46 17.90
CA GLY A 45 16.46 -17.95 19.15
C GLY A 45 15.15 -17.17 18.97
N HIS A 46 14.36 -17.53 17.96
CA HIS A 46 13.16 -16.84 17.53
C HIS A 46 13.39 -15.34 17.31
N ARG A 47 14.51 -14.98 16.66
CA ARG A 47 14.88 -13.61 16.31
C ARG A 47 15.09 -13.45 14.82
N CYS A 48 14.58 -12.34 14.29
CA CYS A 48 14.90 -11.88 12.94
C CYS A 48 16.41 -11.59 12.84
N GLN A 49 17.08 -12.18 11.85
CA GLN A 49 18.51 -11.98 11.61
C GLN A 49 18.80 -10.63 10.93
N GLY A 50 17.81 -10.03 10.24
CA GLY A 50 17.97 -8.71 9.62
C GLY A 50 17.85 -7.52 10.60
N CYS A 51 16.93 -7.57 11.57
CA CYS A 51 16.66 -6.44 12.47
C CYS A 51 16.59 -6.78 13.96
N GLY A 52 16.78 -8.04 14.35
CA GLY A 52 16.81 -8.48 15.75
C GLY A 52 15.45 -8.57 16.46
N ARG A 53 14.34 -8.23 15.80
CA ARG A 53 12.98 -8.36 16.40
C ARG A 53 12.68 -9.81 16.77
N CYS A 54 12.11 -10.01 17.95
CA CYS A 54 11.77 -11.33 18.48
C CYS A 54 10.36 -11.77 18.03
N GLY A 55 10.21 -13.07 17.79
CA GLY A 55 8.91 -13.73 17.61
C GLY A 55 8.20 -14.03 18.93
N PRO A 56 6.95 -14.53 18.88
CA PRO A 56 6.14 -14.82 20.06
C PRO A 56 6.82 -15.69 21.10
N GLU A 57 7.57 -16.71 20.67
CA GLU A 57 8.22 -17.67 21.57
C GLU A 57 9.43 -17.08 22.32
N ALA A 58 9.98 -15.96 21.84
CA ALA A 58 11.02 -15.19 22.52
C ALA A 58 10.47 -13.90 23.17
N GLY A 59 9.15 -13.79 23.37
CA GLY A 59 8.51 -12.66 24.04
C GLY A 59 8.36 -11.41 23.17
N GLY A 60 8.45 -11.54 21.84
CA GLY A 60 8.17 -10.46 20.89
C GLY A 60 6.86 -10.66 20.12
N LEU A 61 6.59 -9.78 19.16
CA LEU A 61 5.35 -9.78 18.35
C LEU A 61 5.62 -9.91 16.85
N ALA A 62 6.86 -10.19 16.44
CA ALA A 62 7.21 -10.28 15.03
C ALA A 62 6.82 -11.64 14.46
N THR A 63 6.04 -11.67 13.38
CA THR A 63 5.87 -12.88 12.58
C THR A 63 7.17 -13.17 11.83
N LEU A 64 7.76 -14.34 12.10
CA LEU A 64 9.02 -14.78 11.52
C LEU A 64 8.78 -15.80 10.39
N HIS A 65 9.52 -15.61 9.32
CA HIS A 65 9.53 -16.42 8.11
C HIS A 65 10.95 -16.94 7.89
N VAL A 66 11.06 -18.11 7.29
CA VAL A 66 12.33 -18.62 6.79
C VAL A 66 12.46 -18.15 5.34
N HIS A 67 13.66 -17.71 4.99
CA HIS A 67 14.01 -17.12 3.72
C HIS A 67 15.27 -17.78 3.18
N HIS A 68 15.31 -18.05 1.88
CA HIS A 68 16.50 -18.55 1.21
C HIS A 68 17.52 -17.43 0.98
N LEU A 69 18.80 -17.66 1.26
CA LEU A 69 19.87 -16.72 0.97
C LEU A 69 20.13 -16.62 -0.54
N THR A 70 20.02 -17.75 -1.26
CA THR A 70 19.98 -17.81 -2.72
C THR A 70 18.98 -18.88 -3.19
N ARG A 71 18.33 -18.67 -4.34
CA ARG A 71 17.39 -19.64 -4.93
C ARG A 71 18.08 -20.77 -5.69
N ASP A 72 19.31 -20.55 -6.17
CA ASP A 72 20.12 -21.56 -6.86
C ASP A 72 21.51 -21.61 -6.22
N PRO A 73 21.65 -22.29 -5.06
CA PRO A 73 22.94 -22.37 -4.39
C PRO A 73 23.88 -23.36 -5.10
N ASP A 74 25.07 -22.89 -5.45
CA ASP A 74 26.12 -23.74 -5.99
C ASP A 74 26.61 -24.78 -4.96
N GLY A 75 26.30 -26.05 -5.20
CA GLY A 75 26.87 -27.17 -4.45
C GLY A 75 26.16 -27.53 -3.14
N MET A 76 24.95 -27.00 -2.89
CA MET A 76 24.07 -27.43 -1.80
C MET A 76 22.61 -27.48 -2.24
N ASP A 77 21.74 -28.02 -1.38
CA ASP A 77 20.30 -28.06 -1.64
C ASP A 77 19.68 -26.66 -1.45
N GLU A 78 18.64 -26.34 -2.22
CA GLU A 78 17.91 -25.08 -2.09
C GLU A 78 17.40 -24.89 -0.65
N HIS A 79 16.92 -25.96 -0.01
CA HIS A 79 16.41 -25.94 1.37
C HIS A 79 17.45 -26.32 2.42
N ASP A 80 18.74 -26.35 2.07
CA ASP A 80 19.80 -26.60 3.04
C ASP A 80 19.76 -25.54 4.16
N PRO A 81 19.81 -25.92 5.45
CA PRO A 81 19.82 -24.96 6.55
C PRO A 81 20.87 -23.86 6.43
N GLU A 82 22.02 -24.14 5.79
CA GLU A 82 23.07 -23.14 5.53
C GLU A 82 22.64 -22.09 4.49
N ASN A 83 21.70 -22.42 3.60
CA ASN A 83 21.08 -21.51 2.64
C ASN A 83 19.81 -20.84 3.18
N LEU A 84 19.45 -21.05 4.44
CA LEU A 84 18.23 -20.51 5.02
C LEU A 84 18.53 -19.47 6.11
N THR A 85 17.64 -18.50 6.26
CA THR A 85 17.72 -17.48 7.31
C THR A 85 16.34 -17.11 7.84
N VAL A 86 16.28 -16.56 9.05
CA VAL A 86 15.01 -16.19 9.70
C VAL A 86 14.82 -14.67 9.64
N LEU A 87 13.79 -14.22 8.92
CA LEU A 87 13.45 -12.81 8.76
C LEU A 87 12.03 -12.51 9.26
N CYS A 88 11.82 -11.32 9.82
CA CYS A 88 10.46 -10.84 10.06
C CYS A 88 9.81 -10.42 8.74
N ARG A 89 8.48 -10.39 8.66
CA ARG A 89 7.75 -10.01 7.42
C ARG A 89 8.30 -8.76 6.72
N ALA A 90 8.64 -7.71 7.47
CA ALA A 90 9.18 -6.47 6.90
C ALA A 90 10.58 -6.67 6.29
N CYS A 91 11.49 -7.34 6.99
CA CYS A 91 12.83 -7.64 6.46
C CYS A 91 12.77 -8.66 5.32
N HIS A 92 11.85 -9.62 5.39
CA HIS A 92 11.61 -10.60 4.35
C HIS A 92 11.13 -9.92 3.05
N SER A 93 10.18 -8.99 3.19
CA SER A 93 9.69 -8.20 2.06
C SER A 93 10.79 -7.30 1.49
N TRP A 94 11.55 -6.60 2.34
CA TRP A 94 12.70 -5.79 1.92
C TRP A 94 13.77 -6.61 1.19
N GLN A 95 14.07 -7.83 1.65
CA GLN A 95 15.07 -8.69 1.02
C GLN A 95 14.64 -9.12 -0.40
N HIS A 96 13.35 -9.41 -0.61
CA HIS A 96 12.81 -9.70 -1.95
C HIS A 96 12.68 -8.45 -2.84
N GLN A 97 12.67 -7.26 -2.24
CA GLN A 97 12.70 -5.99 -2.97
C GLN A 97 14.10 -5.62 -3.45
N GLN A 98 15.17 -6.28 -2.98
CA GLN A 98 16.51 -6.08 -3.53
C GLN A 98 16.62 -6.74 -4.91
N THR A 99 16.73 -5.93 -5.95
CA THR A 99 17.01 -6.36 -7.33
C THR A 99 18.53 -6.45 -7.53
N THR A 100 19.02 -7.52 -8.16
CA THR A 100 20.46 -7.67 -8.47
C THR A 100 20.75 -7.13 -9.87
N GLU A 101 22.02 -6.84 -10.16
CA GLU A 101 22.46 -6.36 -11.48
C GLU A 101 22.10 -7.34 -12.63
N ASP A 102 21.92 -8.63 -12.32
CA ASP A 102 21.53 -9.68 -13.26
C ASP A 102 20.04 -9.64 -13.66
N ASP A 103 19.21 -8.88 -12.94
CA ASP A 103 17.77 -8.70 -13.22
C ASP A 103 17.51 -7.64 -14.34
N VAL A 104 18.55 -7.21 -15.05
CA VAL A 104 18.47 -6.29 -16.20
C VAL A 104 18.82 -7.02 -17.50
N PRO A 105 17.94 -7.05 -18.53
CA PRO A 105 16.69 -6.30 -18.63
C PRO A 105 15.50 -6.94 -17.88
N VAL A 106 14.62 -6.09 -17.37
CA VAL A 106 13.38 -6.51 -16.70
C VAL A 106 12.52 -7.38 -17.62
N GLU A 107 12.21 -8.60 -17.18
CA GLU A 107 11.23 -9.45 -17.86
C GLU A 107 9.79 -8.99 -17.55
N LEU A 108 9.06 -8.63 -18.62
CA LEU A 108 7.63 -8.31 -18.57
C LEU A 108 6.83 -9.52 -19.04
N THR A 109 5.82 -9.89 -18.26
CA THR A 109 4.90 -10.97 -18.57
C THR A 109 3.74 -10.50 -19.46
N GLU A 110 2.97 -11.44 -20.04
CA GLU A 110 1.75 -11.09 -20.77
C GLU A 110 0.72 -10.37 -19.88
N GLU A 111 0.65 -10.72 -18.59
CA GLU A 111 -0.26 -10.09 -17.62
C GLU A 111 0.14 -8.63 -17.35
N ASP A 112 1.45 -8.34 -17.25
CA ASP A 112 1.94 -6.97 -17.11
C ASP A 112 1.48 -6.10 -18.29
N LEU A 113 1.58 -6.63 -19.50
CA LEU A 113 1.19 -5.93 -20.72
C LEU A 113 -0.33 -5.67 -20.83
N THR A 114 -1.16 -6.29 -19.97
CA THR A 114 -2.59 -5.94 -19.89
C THR A 114 -2.85 -4.63 -19.13
N VAL A 115 -1.92 -4.24 -18.27
CA VAL A 115 -1.99 -3.02 -17.43
C VAL A 115 -1.14 -1.91 -18.03
N LEU A 116 0.02 -2.26 -18.58
CA LEU A 116 0.99 -1.31 -19.10
C LEU A 116 0.56 -0.73 -20.46
N LEU A 117 0.80 0.57 -20.61
CA LEU A 117 0.69 1.30 -21.87
C LEU A 117 2.04 1.26 -22.62
N PRO A 118 2.05 1.54 -23.94
CA PRO A 118 3.29 1.63 -24.70
C PRO A 118 4.32 2.61 -24.10
N GLN A 119 3.84 3.71 -23.50
CA GLN A 119 4.69 4.70 -22.85
C GLN A 119 5.36 4.15 -21.59
N ASP A 120 4.74 3.21 -20.87
CA ASP A 120 5.37 2.62 -19.68
C ASP A 120 6.53 1.71 -20.06
N VAL A 121 6.37 0.93 -21.14
CA VAL A 121 7.45 0.11 -21.70
C VAL A 121 8.60 1.00 -22.17
N GLU A 122 8.28 2.17 -22.74
CA GLU A 122 9.29 3.16 -23.10
C GLU A 122 10.00 3.75 -21.87
N ILE A 123 9.26 4.08 -20.79
CA ILE A 123 9.84 4.51 -19.50
C ILE A 123 10.83 3.46 -18.98
N LEU A 124 10.44 2.17 -18.99
CA LEU A 124 11.31 1.09 -18.54
C LEU A 124 12.61 1.01 -19.35
N ARG A 125 12.52 1.17 -20.68
CA ARG A 125 13.70 1.23 -21.54
C ARG A 125 14.58 2.45 -21.21
N ILE A 126 13.98 3.63 -21.04
CA ILE A 126 14.72 4.85 -20.69
C ILE A 126 15.48 4.66 -19.36
N LEU A 127 14.83 4.11 -18.33
CA LEU A 127 15.44 3.86 -17.03
C LEU A 127 16.51 2.76 -17.10
N SER A 128 16.31 1.72 -17.92
CA SER A 128 17.33 0.70 -18.19
C SER A 128 18.58 1.26 -18.87
N GLU A 129 18.43 2.25 -19.76
CA GLU A 129 19.53 2.80 -20.55
C GLU A 129 20.23 3.97 -19.87
N SER A 130 19.53 4.74 -19.04
CA SER A 130 20.00 6.04 -18.54
C SER A 130 19.55 6.36 -17.11
N GLY A 131 18.95 5.42 -16.39
CA GLY A 131 18.56 5.60 -14.98
C GLY A 131 19.75 5.49 -14.00
N PRO A 132 19.60 5.98 -12.76
CA PRO A 132 18.45 6.74 -12.23
C PRO A 132 18.26 8.10 -12.90
N ALA A 133 17.01 8.58 -12.98
CA ALA A 133 16.65 9.81 -13.69
C ALA A 133 15.52 10.57 -13.00
N THR A 134 15.51 11.91 -13.09
CA THR A 134 14.37 12.69 -12.59
C THR A 134 13.13 12.48 -13.46
N THR A 135 11.94 12.80 -12.95
CA THR A 135 10.72 12.80 -13.79
C THR A 135 10.85 13.70 -15.02
N GLY A 136 11.61 14.80 -14.91
CA GLY A 136 11.85 15.73 -16.02
C GLY A 136 12.70 15.12 -17.12
N ASP A 137 13.75 14.40 -16.75
CA ASP A 137 14.62 13.71 -17.69
C ASP A 137 13.88 12.58 -18.41
N VAL A 138 13.07 11.81 -17.67
CA VAL A 138 12.19 10.78 -18.26
C VAL A 138 11.20 11.43 -19.24
N ALA A 139 10.55 12.53 -18.86
CA ALA A 139 9.62 13.24 -19.73
C ALA A 139 10.29 13.77 -21.00
N ALA A 140 11.52 14.29 -20.90
CA ALA A 140 12.29 14.78 -22.04
C ALA A 140 12.76 13.67 -23.00
N ALA A 141 12.98 12.47 -22.48
CA ALA A 141 13.42 11.31 -23.26
C ALA A 141 12.27 10.53 -23.92
N LEU A 142 11.03 10.72 -23.46
CA LEU A 142 9.87 10.04 -24.02
C LEU A 142 9.56 10.49 -25.45
N SER A 143 9.18 9.55 -26.30
CA SER A 143 8.74 9.84 -27.66
C SER A 143 7.38 10.55 -27.72
N ALA A 144 6.55 10.34 -26.70
CA ALA A 144 5.24 10.97 -26.56
C ALA A 144 5.34 12.31 -25.83
N ASP A 145 4.69 13.34 -26.37
CA ASP A 145 4.56 14.64 -25.72
C ASP A 145 3.52 14.55 -24.58
N LEU A 146 4.00 14.18 -23.40
CA LEU A 146 3.20 14.06 -22.18
C LEU A 146 3.54 15.19 -21.21
N THR A 147 2.53 15.66 -20.49
CA THR A 147 2.77 16.60 -19.39
C THR A 147 3.56 15.93 -18.27
N MET A 148 4.33 16.70 -17.52
CA MET A 148 5.07 16.24 -16.33
C MET A 148 4.18 15.46 -15.36
N THR A 149 2.96 15.93 -15.14
CA THR A 149 1.97 15.25 -14.30
C THR A 149 1.59 13.88 -14.87
N ALA A 150 1.35 13.78 -16.18
CA ALA A 150 1.03 12.51 -16.82
C ALA A 150 2.20 11.51 -16.74
N VAL A 151 3.44 11.96 -16.94
CA VAL A 151 4.64 11.11 -16.80
C VAL A 151 4.78 10.60 -15.36
N ARG A 152 4.64 11.49 -14.37
CA ARG A 152 4.66 11.11 -12.95
C ARG A 152 3.58 10.10 -12.59
N GLU A 153 2.38 10.25 -13.14
CA GLU A 153 1.31 9.28 -12.94
C GLU A 153 1.65 7.91 -13.54
N ARG A 154 2.30 7.88 -14.72
CA ARG A 154 2.75 6.61 -15.32
C ARG A 154 3.83 5.96 -14.46
N LEU A 155 4.79 6.72 -13.96
CA LEU A 155 5.82 6.23 -13.03
C LEU A 155 5.20 5.57 -11.78
N TRP A 156 4.15 6.14 -11.18
CA TRP A 156 3.44 5.47 -10.08
C TRP A 156 2.77 4.15 -10.49
N VAL A 157 2.19 4.09 -11.69
CA VAL A 157 1.58 2.84 -12.19
C VAL A 157 2.64 1.75 -12.36
N VAL A 158 3.81 2.09 -12.92
CA VAL A 158 4.90 1.13 -13.12
C VAL A 158 5.53 0.70 -11.80
N MET A 159 5.72 1.65 -10.86
CA MET A 159 6.26 1.36 -9.53
C MET A 159 5.36 0.42 -8.71
N GLY A 160 4.03 0.57 -8.84
CA GLY A 160 3.04 -0.25 -8.17
C GLY A 160 2.49 -1.42 -9.01
N LEU A 161 3.21 -1.84 -10.05
CA LEU A 161 2.73 -2.86 -10.99
C LEU A 161 2.46 -4.21 -10.32
N ASP A 162 3.31 -4.62 -9.38
CA ASP A 162 3.14 -5.82 -8.55
C ASP A 162 1.90 -5.75 -7.65
N ASN A 163 1.45 -4.54 -7.29
CA ASN A 163 0.19 -4.30 -6.58
C ASN A 163 -1.04 -4.20 -7.52
N LEU A 164 -0.83 -4.27 -8.83
CA LEU A 164 -1.88 -4.26 -9.86
C LEU A 164 -2.05 -5.63 -10.52
N VAL A 165 -0.96 -6.38 -10.67
CA VAL A 165 -0.90 -7.67 -11.35
C VAL A 165 -0.60 -8.76 -10.33
N SER A 166 -1.57 -9.63 -10.05
CA SER A 166 -1.47 -10.61 -8.97
C SER A 166 -0.36 -11.66 -9.14
N SER A 167 0.08 -11.93 -10.38
CA SER A 167 1.17 -12.86 -10.66
C SER A 167 2.56 -12.24 -10.47
N ARG A 168 2.64 -10.90 -10.36
CA ARG A 168 3.89 -10.19 -10.20
C ARG A 168 4.16 -9.94 -8.72
N ASP A 169 5.25 -10.50 -8.22
CA ASP A 169 5.67 -10.46 -6.82
C ASP A 169 6.83 -9.49 -6.58
N ARG A 170 7.44 -8.97 -7.65
CA ARG A 170 8.59 -8.05 -7.60
C ARG A 170 8.31 -6.72 -8.29
N GLN A 171 8.71 -5.66 -7.59
CA GLN A 171 8.71 -4.29 -8.08
C GLN A 171 9.66 -4.15 -9.28
N VAL A 172 9.27 -3.35 -10.27
CA VAL A 172 10.08 -3.12 -11.49
C VAL A 172 10.96 -1.89 -11.36
N ILE A 173 10.35 -0.78 -10.96
CA ILE A 173 11.02 0.51 -10.77
C ILE A 173 10.74 1.00 -9.36
N ASP A 174 11.64 1.82 -8.85
CA ASP A 174 11.48 2.48 -7.57
C ASP A 174 11.83 3.96 -7.68
N GLN A 175 11.48 4.71 -6.64
CA GLN A 175 11.87 6.10 -6.47
C GLN A 175 12.82 6.23 -5.28
N ASP A 176 13.97 6.85 -5.50
CA ASP A 176 14.88 7.18 -4.42
C ASP A 176 14.23 8.20 -3.49
N ALA A 177 14.23 7.91 -2.20
CA ALA A 177 13.57 8.69 -1.17
C ALA A 177 14.31 9.99 -0.83
N ASP A 178 15.60 10.06 -1.12
CA ASP A 178 16.43 11.20 -0.79
C ASP A 178 16.62 12.12 -2.02
N THR A 179 16.79 11.55 -3.23
CA THR A 179 16.94 12.33 -4.48
C THR A 179 15.64 12.55 -5.25
N GLY A 180 14.64 11.68 -5.07
CA GLY A 180 13.40 11.68 -5.85
C GLY A 180 13.55 11.14 -7.27
N GLU A 181 14.73 10.63 -7.64
CA GLU A 181 15.00 10.02 -8.94
C GLU A 181 14.33 8.65 -9.07
N TRP A 182 14.01 8.28 -10.30
CA TRP A 182 13.39 7.02 -10.66
C TRP A 182 14.42 6.12 -11.31
N GLY A 183 14.36 4.83 -11.02
CA GLY A 183 15.27 3.84 -11.59
C GLY A 183 14.65 2.46 -11.54
N LEU A 184 15.28 1.50 -12.21
CA LEU A 184 15.01 0.09 -11.93
C LEU A 184 15.23 -0.16 -10.45
N ALA A 185 14.49 -1.09 -9.85
CA ALA A 185 14.56 -1.31 -8.40
C ALA A 185 15.99 -1.60 -7.89
N GLY A 186 16.88 -2.14 -8.73
CA GLY A 186 18.30 -2.38 -8.39
C GLY A 186 19.22 -1.18 -8.54
N GLN A 187 18.76 -0.10 -9.19
CA GLN A 187 19.50 1.15 -9.35
C GLN A 187 19.26 2.13 -8.20
N ILE A 188 18.26 1.87 -7.35
CA ILE A 188 17.83 2.77 -6.27
C ILE A 188 18.42 2.29 -4.94
N GLU A 189 19.14 3.18 -4.26
CA GLU A 189 19.77 2.86 -2.97
C GLU A 189 18.76 2.99 -1.81
N GLN A 190 17.98 4.08 -1.80
CA GLN A 190 17.04 4.37 -0.71
C GLN A 190 15.60 4.34 -1.21
N SER A 191 14.94 3.20 -1.11
CA SER A 191 13.54 3.06 -1.53
C SER A 191 12.59 4.05 -0.84
N SER A 192 11.73 4.70 -1.63
CA SER A 192 10.56 5.44 -1.13
C SER A 192 9.41 4.52 -0.72
N ARG A 193 9.39 3.30 -1.23
CA ARG A 193 8.33 2.33 -0.97
C ARG A 193 8.43 1.78 0.44
N GLY A 194 7.29 1.64 1.12
CA GLY A 194 7.21 1.17 2.50
C GLY A 194 7.86 2.11 3.54
N ARG A 195 8.48 3.22 3.11
CA ARG A 195 9.16 4.17 4.00
C ARG A 195 8.15 5.08 4.67
N ILE A 196 8.35 5.35 5.96
CA ILE A 196 7.56 6.33 6.70
C ILE A 196 8.24 7.70 6.56
N PRO A 197 7.60 8.69 5.89
CA PRO A 197 8.17 10.02 5.75
C PRO A 197 8.33 10.72 7.11
N SER A 198 9.41 11.49 7.26
CA SER A 198 9.60 12.39 8.40
C SER A 198 8.80 13.69 8.25
N ASP A 199 8.52 14.10 7.01
CA ASP A 199 7.68 15.26 6.72
C ASP A 199 6.21 14.95 7.03
N ALA A 200 5.56 15.84 7.78
CA ALA A 200 4.21 15.61 8.27
C ALA A 200 3.16 15.67 7.15
N GLN A 201 3.33 16.54 6.15
CA GLN A 201 2.38 16.67 5.05
C GLN A 201 2.45 15.45 4.13
N LEU A 202 3.66 15.01 3.79
CA LEU A 202 3.89 13.80 3.01
C LEU A 202 3.42 12.55 3.76
N LEU A 203 3.61 12.50 5.08
CA LEU A 203 3.08 11.42 5.91
C LEU A 203 1.54 11.35 5.82
N TRP A 204 0.84 12.47 5.99
CA TRP A 204 -0.62 12.50 5.86
C TRP A 204 -1.07 12.11 4.45
N GLN A 205 -0.37 12.57 3.42
CA GLN A 205 -0.65 12.16 2.05
C GLN A 205 -0.52 10.63 1.88
N ARG A 206 0.56 10.02 2.38
CA ARG A 206 0.76 8.57 2.30
C ARG A 206 -0.30 7.78 3.06
N VAL A 207 -0.73 8.27 4.22
CA VAL A 207 -1.82 7.68 4.99
C VAL A 207 -3.13 7.70 4.19
N GLU A 208 -3.52 8.85 3.64
CA GLU A 208 -4.75 8.96 2.86
C GLU A 208 -4.72 8.12 1.58
N ASP A 209 -3.58 8.10 0.87
CA ASP A 209 -3.39 7.32 -0.34
C ASP A 209 -3.61 5.82 -0.06
N GLU A 210 -3.02 5.33 1.03
CA GLU A 210 -3.13 3.95 1.45
C GLU A 210 -4.53 3.60 1.96
N LEU A 211 -5.20 4.49 2.69
CA LEU A 211 -6.60 4.29 3.09
C LEU A 211 -7.53 4.17 1.87
N VAL A 212 -7.34 5.00 0.85
CA VAL A 212 -8.08 4.90 -0.42
C VAL A 212 -7.81 3.56 -1.10
N ARG A 213 -6.53 3.17 -1.25
CA ARG A 213 -6.16 1.90 -1.86
C ARG A 213 -6.80 0.72 -1.14
N GLN A 214 -6.62 0.59 0.18
CA GLN A 214 -7.15 -0.55 0.91
C GLN A 214 -8.69 -0.58 0.94
N ALA A 215 -9.36 0.57 0.94
CA ALA A 215 -10.82 0.62 0.85
C ALA A 215 -11.30 0.04 -0.50
N LEU A 216 -10.67 0.46 -1.61
CA LEU A 216 -10.98 -0.05 -2.95
C LEU A 216 -10.66 -1.55 -3.08
N ASP A 217 -9.51 -2.00 -2.55
CA ASP A 217 -9.11 -3.42 -2.57
C ASP A 217 -10.06 -4.29 -1.72
N ARG A 218 -10.68 -3.74 -0.67
CA ARG A 218 -11.76 -4.40 0.11
C ARG A 218 -13.12 -4.39 -0.59
N GLY A 219 -13.20 -3.83 -1.80
CA GLY A 219 -14.42 -3.78 -2.61
C GLY A 219 -15.37 -2.64 -2.22
N CYS A 220 -14.90 -1.63 -1.47
CA CYS A 220 -15.71 -0.44 -1.24
C CYS A 220 -15.91 0.31 -2.57
N ASP A 221 -17.15 0.75 -2.81
CA ASP A 221 -17.44 1.53 -4.00
C ASP A 221 -16.72 2.89 -3.96
N ARG A 222 -16.19 3.32 -5.11
CA ARG A 222 -15.40 4.55 -5.20
C ARG A 222 -16.22 5.79 -4.82
N SER A 223 -17.53 5.83 -5.10
CA SER A 223 -18.39 6.95 -4.68
C SER A 223 -18.57 7.00 -3.16
N ALA A 224 -18.57 5.85 -2.49
CA ALA A 224 -18.60 5.79 -1.03
C ALA A 224 -17.27 6.28 -0.43
N VAL A 225 -16.13 5.86 -1.01
CA VAL A 225 -14.80 6.35 -0.60
C VAL A 225 -14.70 7.87 -0.77
N MET A 226 -15.14 8.40 -1.91
CA MET A 226 -15.20 9.83 -2.18
C MET A 226 -16.03 10.59 -1.14
N SER A 227 -17.22 10.08 -0.81
CA SER A 227 -18.13 10.71 0.14
C SER A 227 -17.57 10.72 1.58
N VAL A 228 -16.98 9.61 2.02
CA VAL A 228 -16.49 9.46 3.40
C VAL A 228 -15.21 10.26 3.64
N LEU A 229 -14.30 10.28 2.65
CA LEU A 229 -13.01 10.95 2.77
C LEU A 229 -13.01 12.38 2.20
N ASP A 230 -14.17 12.88 1.77
CA ASP A 230 -14.33 14.19 1.12
C ASP A 230 -13.37 14.40 -0.06
N LEU A 231 -13.36 13.44 -0.98
CA LEU A 231 -12.45 13.41 -2.12
C LEU A 231 -13.18 13.59 -3.45
N SER A 232 -12.58 14.37 -4.34
CA SER A 232 -12.98 14.41 -5.74
C SER A 232 -12.81 13.06 -6.43
N ARG A 233 -13.55 12.84 -7.53
CA ARG A 233 -13.36 11.63 -8.34
C ARG A 233 -11.93 11.53 -8.86
N ARG A 234 -11.36 12.62 -9.36
CA ARG A 234 -10.01 12.66 -9.93
C ARG A 234 -8.95 12.31 -8.88
N SER A 235 -9.04 12.89 -7.68
CA SER A 235 -8.10 12.64 -6.60
C SER A 235 -8.11 11.18 -6.17
N THR A 236 -9.27 10.50 -6.13
CA THR A 236 -9.29 9.06 -5.76
C THR A 236 -8.46 8.19 -6.69
N PHE A 237 -8.44 8.45 -8.00
CA PHE A 237 -7.57 7.71 -8.94
C PHE A 237 -6.08 7.96 -8.68
N TYR A 238 -5.69 9.20 -8.35
CA TYR A 238 -4.31 9.51 -8.00
C TYR A 238 -3.89 8.88 -6.69
N LYS A 239 -4.74 8.95 -5.68
CA LYS A 239 -4.53 8.33 -4.37
C LYS A 239 -4.39 6.81 -4.49
N GLU A 240 -5.24 6.17 -5.30
CA GLU A 240 -5.10 4.73 -5.59
C GLU A 240 -3.77 4.39 -6.25
N LYS A 241 -3.38 5.09 -7.33
CA LYS A 241 -2.09 4.84 -8.01
C LYS A 241 -0.90 5.04 -7.06
N ARG A 242 -0.88 6.14 -6.30
CA ARG A 242 0.19 6.40 -5.32
C ARG A 242 0.20 5.40 -4.18
N GLY A 243 -0.98 5.01 -3.67
CA GLY A 243 -1.09 3.97 -2.65
C GLY A 243 -0.46 2.67 -3.12
N ARG A 244 -0.76 2.23 -4.36
CA ARG A 244 -0.15 1.02 -4.94
C ARG A 244 1.35 1.17 -5.17
N ALA A 245 1.82 2.35 -5.54
CA ALA A 245 3.24 2.61 -5.76
C ALA A 245 4.06 2.58 -4.46
N TYR A 246 3.62 3.32 -3.44
CA TYR A 246 4.38 3.51 -2.21
C TYR A 246 4.09 2.46 -1.13
N ASP A 247 2.97 1.74 -1.21
CA ASP A 247 2.58 0.65 -0.30
C ASP A 247 2.87 0.98 1.17
N PHE A 248 2.27 2.08 1.64
CA PHE A 248 2.61 2.67 2.92
C PHE A 248 2.17 1.75 4.08
N PRO A 249 3.03 1.49 5.10
CA PRO A 249 2.73 0.52 6.14
C PRO A 249 1.85 1.11 7.25
N LEU A 250 0.53 1.26 6.99
CA LEU A 250 -0.42 1.76 7.99
C LEU A 250 -0.40 0.94 9.30
N ASP A 251 -0.22 -0.37 9.21
CA ASP A 251 -0.17 -1.28 10.36
C ASP A 251 1.04 -1.04 11.29
N ALA A 252 2.12 -0.47 10.75
CA ALA A 252 3.29 -0.06 11.53
C ALA A 252 3.03 1.23 12.34
N MET A 253 2.09 2.07 11.91
CA MET A 253 1.72 3.34 12.55
C MET A 253 0.73 3.15 13.71
N ASP A 254 -0.22 2.23 13.57
CA ASP A 254 -1.29 1.97 14.56
C ASP A 254 -0.76 1.54 15.95
N ARG A 255 0.50 1.10 16.07
CA ARG A 255 1.09 0.68 17.34
C ARG A 255 1.46 1.83 18.29
N ARG A 256 1.46 3.09 17.83
CA ARG A 256 1.84 4.24 18.67
C ARG A 256 0.67 5.13 19.11
N GLY A 257 -0.56 4.84 18.68
CA GLY A 257 -1.71 5.75 18.83
C GLY A 257 -3.00 5.08 19.29
N GLY A 258 -3.05 4.64 20.56
CA GLY A 258 -4.25 4.74 21.40
C GLY A 258 -5.56 4.10 20.93
N ARG A 259 -5.69 2.76 21.07
CA ARG A 259 -6.80 2.14 21.81
C ARG A 259 -6.36 0.72 22.22
N PRO A 260 -6.37 0.36 23.51
CA PRO A 260 -6.17 -1.04 23.90
C PRO A 260 -7.22 -1.89 23.19
N ARG A 261 -6.79 -2.98 22.55
CA ARG A 261 -7.70 -4.04 22.16
C ARG A 261 -8.35 -4.51 23.46
N VAL A 262 -9.68 -4.40 23.57
CA VAL A 262 -10.40 -5.04 24.66
C VAL A 262 -10.21 -6.54 24.44
N GLU A 263 -9.32 -7.13 25.22
CA GLU A 263 -9.21 -8.57 25.36
C GLU A 263 -10.50 -9.04 26.02
N THR A 264 -11.44 -9.54 25.23
CA THR A 264 -12.48 -10.45 25.71
C THR A 264 -11.92 -11.85 25.64
N ASP A 265 -11.13 -12.22 26.65
CA ASP A 265 -10.80 -13.60 27.02
C ASP A 265 -10.72 -13.60 28.55
N GLY A 266 -11.45 -14.39 29.32
CA GLY A 266 -12.48 -15.37 29.04
C GLY A 266 -12.99 -15.85 30.41
N ASP A 267 -14.07 -16.63 30.41
CA ASP A 267 -14.19 -17.72 31.38
C ASP A 267 -15.18 -18.74 30.81
N GLU A 268 -14.62 -19.85 30.35
CA GLU A 268 -15.35 -21.06 29.99
C GLU A 268 -15.55 -21.95 31.23
N ARG A 269 -16.80 -22.45 31.35
CA ARG A 269 -17.25 -23.74 31.93
C ARG A 269 -17.83 -23.78 33.36
N SER A 270 -19.17 -23.89 33.36
CA SER A 270 -19.98 -25.07 33.73
C SER A 270 -20.16 -25.46 35.21
N ASP A 271 -21.46 -25.41 35.57
CA ASP A 271 -22.26 -26.27 36.46
C ASP A 271 -22.21 -26.09 37.98
N GLY A 272 -23.32 -25.58 38.52
CA GLY A 272 -23.74 -25.87 39.90
C GLY A 272 -24.77 -24.91 40.53
N ALA A 273 -26.07 -25.20 40.32
CA ALA A 273 -27.22 -24.90 41.19
C ALA A 273 -27.78 -23.45 41.34
N THR A 274 -29.07 -23.30 40.98
CA THR A 274 -30.03 -22.19 41.23
C THR A 274 -30.72 -22.31 42.62
N PRO A 275 -31.67 -21.46 43.08
CA PRO A 275 -32.04 -20.06 42.73
C PRO A 275 -32.37 -19.14 43.95
N SER A 276 -32.62 -17.84 43.68
CA SER A 276 -33.55 -16.86 44.34
C SER A 276 -32.88 -15.47 44.33
N ASP A 277 -33.53 -14.30 44.18
CA ASP A 277 -34.89 -13.84 43.89
C ASP A 277 -34.74 -12.36 43.45
N GLY A 278 -35.63 -11.86 42.58
CA GLY A 278 -36.03 -10.44 42.58
C GLY A 278 -35.46 -9.49 41.51
N PRO A 279 -36.31 -8.79 40.73
CA PRO A 279 -35.92 -7.97 39.57
C PRO A 279 -35.78 -6.47 39.91
N ASP A 280 -35.02 -5.72 39.12
CA ASP A 280 -35.46 -4.38 38.71
C ASP A 280 -34.70 -3.91 37.46
N ALA A 281 -35.49 -3.50 36.46
CA ALA A 281 -35.08 -2.94 35.20
C ALA A 281 -35.71 -1.55 35.10
N SER A 282 -34.90 -0.51 34.94
CA SER A 282 -35.14 0.60 34.00
C SER A 282 -34.13 1.75 34.18
N ASP A 283 -33.95 2.47 33.07
CA ASP A 283 -33.57 3.88 32.97
C ASP A 283 -32.11 4.30 33.22
N ALA A 284 -31.41 4.59 32.12
CA ALA A 284 -31.26 5.99 31.68
C ALA A 284 -30.42 6.09 30.38
N GLN A 285 -31.07 5.94 29.22
CA GLN A 285 -30.61 6.59 27.98
C GLN A 285 -31.51 7.82 27.79
N GLN A 286 -30.97 9.00 28.07
CA GLN A 286 -31.68 10.27 27.84
C GLN A 286 -31.52 10.72 26.38
N GLN A 287 -32.67 10.81 25.74
CA GLN A 287 -33.02 11.55 24.52
C GLN A 287 -32.94 13.06 24.73
N LEU A 288 -32.61 13.81 23.66
CA LEU A 288 -33.21 15.12 23.29
C LEU A 288 -33.10 15.23 21.75
N ASP A 289 -34.16 14.93 20.98
CA ASP A 289 -35.15 15.84 20.35
C ASP A 289 -34.54 16.83 19.33
N ALA A 290 -34.69 16.70 18.00
CA ALA A 290 -35.88 16.71 17.13
C ALA A 290 -36.72 18.00 17.22
N VAL A 291 -36.56 18.89 16.23
CA VAL A 291 -37.52 19.97 15.92
C VAL A 291 -37.96 19.89 14.45
N ALA A 292 -39.24 20.21 14.25
CA ALA A 292 -40.11 19.71 13.21
C ALA A 292 -40.23 20.59 11.95
N ASP A 293 -40.77 19.94 10.92
CA ASP A 293 -41.28 20.43 9.64
C ASP A 293 -42.16 21.68 9.71
N GLY A 294 -42.02 22.52 8.68
CA GLY A 294 -42.96 23.57 8.28
C GLY A 294 -43.07 23.64 6.76
N SER A 295 -44.16 23.10 6.22
CA SER A 295 -44.52 23.00 4.81
C SER A 295 -45.24 24.23 4.23
N GLY A 296 -45.03 24.51 2.94
CA GLY A 296 -45.84 25.38 2.06
C GLY A 296 -45.02 26.53 1.46
N GLU A 297 -45.03 26.87 0.16
CA GLU A 297 -45.92 26.59 -0.95
C GLU A 297 -45.19 26.90 -2.27
N ARG A 298 -45.62 26.26 -3.36
CA ARG A 298 -45.12 26.42 -4.72
C ARG A 298 -45.51 27.78 -5.32
N VAL A 299 -44.59 28.38 -6.09
CA VAL A 299 -44.95 29.27 -7.20
C VAL A 299 -44.02 29.00 -8.38
N ASP A 300 -44.65 28.75 -9.53
CA ASP A 300 -44.07 28.50 -10.84
C ASP A 300 -43.96 29.82 -11.61
N ALA A 301 -42.79 30.10 -12.20
CA ALA A 301 -42.62 31.02 -13.32
C ALA A 301 -41.24 30.79 -13.96
N GLY A 302 -41.23 30.15 -15.13
CA GLY A 302 -40.03 29.99 -15.94
C GLY A 302 -39.60 31.26 -16.68
N GLN A 303 -38.33 31.29 -17.07
CA GLN A 303 -37.82 31.71 -18.38
C GLN A 303 -36.29 31.62 -18.38
N GLY A 304 -35.74 30.90 -19.36
CA GLY A 304 -34.31 30.64 -19.46
C GLY A 304 -33.51 31.82 -20.02
N LEU A 305 -32.20 31.76 -19.84
CA LEU A 305 -31.20 32.33 -20.73
C LEU A 305 -29.89 31.55 -20.57
N ASP A 306 -29.29 31.26 -21.72
CA ASP A 306 -27.95 30.74 -21.94
C ASP A 306 -26.86 31.51 -21.17
N GLY A 307 -25.84 30.78 -20.72
CA GLY A 307 -24.65 31.34 -20.09
C GLY A 307 -23.65 30.25 -19.75
N ASP A 308 -22.74 30.01 -20.68
CA ASP A 308 -21.51 29.22 -20.59
C ASP A 308 -20.89 29.25 -19.16
N ALA A 309 -21.01 28.15 -18.43
CA ALA A 309 -20.35 27.97 -17.15
C ALA A 309 -18.96 27.37 -17.40
N VAL A 310 -17.96 28.26 -17.42
CA VAL A 310 -16.56 27.90 -17.28
C VAL A 310 -16.38 27.33 -15.87
N GLU A 311 -16.17 26.01 -15.80
CA GLU A 311 -15.76 25.33 -14.57
C GLU A 311 -14.41 25.89 -14.08
N PRO A 312 -14.22 26.17 -12.79
CA PRO A 312 -12.96 26.64 -12.26
C PRO A 312 -11.92 25.52 -12.28
N ASP A 313 -10.79 25.82 -12.92
CA ASP A 313 -9.56 25.04 -12.95
C ASP A 313 -8.88 25.09 -11.57
N ASP A 314 -9.23 24.15 -10.68
CA ASP A 314 -8.52 23.92 -9.40
C ASP A 314 -7.21 23.14 -9.64
N GLY A 315 -6.31 23.79 -10.37
CA GLY A 315 -4.95 23.35 -10.65
C GLY A 315 -3.88 24.03 -9.79
N GLN A 316 -4.20 24.49 -8.58
CA GLN A 316 -3.22 25.17 -7.73
C GLN A 316 -2.33 24.18 -6.96
N ASP A 317 -1.12 24.01 -7.52
CA ASP A 317 0.18 23.89 -6.88
C ASP A 317 0.22 23.56 -5.37
N GLU A 318 0.55 22.31 -5.06
CA GLU A 318 1.28 21.98 -3.83
C GLU A 318 2.62 21.29 -4.17
N GLN A 319 3.68 22.03 -3.83
CA GLN A 319 5.07 21.63 -3.59
C GLN A 319 6.04 21.59 -4.77
N SER A 320 6.64 22.77 -4.98
CA SER A 320 8.02 22.93 -5.45
C SER A 320 8.97 22.93 -4.25
N ALA A 321 9.78 21.88 -4.11
CA ALA A 321 11.03 21.93 -3.35
C ALA A 321 12.17 21.89 -4.37
N ALA A 322 12.57 23.06 -4.88
CA ALA A 322 13.93 23.36 -5.35
C ALA A 322 13.98 24.79 -5.94
N GLY A 323 14.70 25.68 -5.23
CA GLY A 323 15.47 26.76 -5.84
C GLY A 323 14.73 28.01 -6.29
N ASN A 324 14.42 28.91 -5.35
CA ASN A 324 14.71 30.32 -5.58
C ASN A 324 15.08 30.97 -4.24
N GLY A 325 16.28 31.55 -4.17
CA GLY A 325 16.78 32.21 -2.97
C GLY A 325 15.93 33.43 -2.65
N SER A 326 14.91 33.26 -1.82
CA SER A 326 14.34 34.36 -1.05
C SER A 326 15.11 34.47 0.25
N ASP A 327 15.63 35.67 0.50
CA ASP A 327 16.41 35.97 1.69
C ASP A 327 15.51 35.76 2.94
N PRO A 328 15.80 34.77 3.80
CA PRO A 328 14.96 34.48 4.96
C PRO A 328 14.87 35.66 5.93
N GLU A 329 15.86 36.57 5.88
CA GLU A 329 15.89 37.79 6.67
C GLU A 329 14.80 38.78 6.23
N ALA A 330 14.55 38.91 4.91
CA ALA A 330 13.50 39.77 4.37
C ALA A 330 12.09 39.27 4.73
N HIS A 331 11.89 37.94 4.73
CA HIS A 331 10.61 37.36 5.17
C HIS A 331 10.34 37.56 6.66
N LEU A 332 11.39 37.55 7.48
CA LEU A 332 11.26 37.81 8.91
C LEU A 332 10.94 39.29 9.18
N GLU A 333 11.56 40.21 8.45
CA GLU A 333 11.28 41.65 8.56
C GLU A 333 9.86 42.01 8.11
N ASP A 334 9.34 41.39 7.05
CA ASP A 334 7.96 41.55 6.61
C ASP A 334 6.96 41.03 7.66
N ALA A 335 7.26 39.87 8.26
CA ALA A 335 6.42 39.30 9.32
C ALA A 335 6.40 40.17 10.59
N ILE A 336 7.54 40.73 10.98
CA ILE A 336 7.65 41.66 12.11
C ILE A 336 6.86 42.95 11.81
N THR A 337 6.96 43.47 10.60
CA THR A 337 6.25 44.68 10.18
C THR A 337 4.73 44.48 10.20
N ALA A 338 4.25 43.33 9.72
CA ALA A 338 2.83 42.98 9.74
C ALA A 338 2.28 42.85 11.17
N LEU A 339 3.05 42.27 12.10
CA LEU A 339 2.66 42.14 13.50
C LEU A 339 2.61 43.50 14.22
N GLN A 340 3.58 44.38 13.96
CA GLN A 340 3.59 45.72 14.53
C GLN A 340 2.43 46.59 14.01
N ALA A 341 2.04 46.42 12.74
CA ALA A 341 0.87 47.11 12.18
C ALA A 341 -0.44 46.70 12.87
N LEU A 342 -0.56 45.42 13.27
CA LEU A 342 -1.73 44.92 14.00
C LEU A 342 -1.76 45.43 15.45
N GLU A 343 -0.60 45.61 16.08
CA GLU A 343 -0.50 46.14 17.45
C GLU A 343 -0.88 47.63 17.53
N THR A 344 -0.72 48.39 16.45
CA THR A 344 -1.15 49.81 16.39
C THR A 344 -2.65 50.02 16.13
N VAL A 345 -3.42 48.96 15.88
CA VAL A 345 -4.87 49.02 15.59
C VAL A 345 -5.73 48.60 16.80
N LEU A 346 -5.09 48.17 17.91
CA LEU A 346 -5.72 47.87 19.20
C LEU A 346 -5.57 49.02 20.21
#